data_AF-A0A841J2K1-F1
#
_entry.id   AF-A0A841J2K1-F1
#
_cell.length_a   1.000
_cell.length_b   1.000
_cell.length_c   1.000
_cell.angle_alpha   90.00
_cell.angle_beta   90.00
_cell.angle_gamma   90.00
#
_symmetry.space_group_name_H-M   'P 1'
#
loop_
_entity.id
_entity.type
_entity.pdbx_description
1 polymer ?
#
loop_
_entity_poly.entity_id
_entity_poly.type
_entity_poly.pdbx_seq_one_letter_code
_entity_poly.pdbx_strand_id
1 'polypeptide(L)'
;MCPSILQRYRLNLSERAADSKQEDRGLGERAARDERHRRTAVVTPRWAMGGAIAASLATGLVIGGQLPSDAPVRSVRGQLVASGALDAALTTQPTSAPEDRRPVKILLSFKDNGGRYCRGFASGTTSGIACRTDGSWALFRTWASSLAEGGEYRQAGSASADIMAAAQDMARSEALDSKEEQAAILVRWTEDVAFNG
;
A
#
# COMPACT_ATOMS: atom_id res chain seq x y z
N MET A 1 -64.61 -49.39 -24.75
CA MET A 1 -64.81 -48.73 -23.44
C MET A 1 -63.43 -48.33 -22.91
N CYS A 2 -63.21 -47.04 -22.68
CA CYS A 2 -61.90 -46.36 -22.83
C CYS A 2 -60.77 -46.83 -21.88
N PRO A 3 -59.61 -47.27 -22.40
CA PRO A 3 -58.41 -47.54 -21.58
C PRO A 3 -57.78 -46.26 -21.00
N SER A 4 -58.28 -45.08 -21.37
CA SER A 4 -57.72 -43.76 -21.01
C SER A 4 -58.07 -43.26 -19.60
N ILE A 5 -59.10 -43.84 -18.94
CA ILE A 5 -59.59 -43.36 -17.63
C ILE A 5 -58.82 -44.02 -16.47
N LEU A 6 -58.54 -45.32 -16.57
CA LEU A 6 -57.80 -46.04 -15.52
C LEU A 6 -56.31 -45.65 -15.47
N GLN A 7 -55.73 -45.26 -16.60
CA GLN A 7 -54.36 -44.75 -16.68
C GLN A 7 -54.21 -43.36 -16.02
N ARG A 8 -55.20 -42.47 -16.22
CA ARG A 8 -55.25 -41.14 -15.57
C ARG A 8 -55.47 -41.24 -14.06
N TYR A 9 -56.22 -42.25 -13.59
CA TYR A 9 -56.45 -42.45 -12.16
C TYR A 9 -55.18 -42.86 -11.40
N ARG A 10 -54.34 -43.72 -12.00
CA ARG A 10 -53.05 -44.14 -11.40
C ARG A 10 -52.03 -43.00 -11.29
N LEU A 11 -51.95 -42.13 -12.31
CA LEU A 11 -51.04 -40.98 -12.28
C LEU A 11 -51.44 -39.96 -11.19
N ASN A 12 -52.74 -39.65 -11.09
CA ASN A 12 -53.27 -38.76 -10.04
C ASN A 12 -53.04 -39.29 -8.61
N LEU A 13 -53.08 -40.61 -8.41
CA LEU A 13 -52.81 -41.24 -7.11
C LEU A 13 -51.33 -41.19 -6.73
N SER A 14 -50.42 -41.36 -7.70
CA SER A 14 -48.98 -41.18 -7.45
C SER A 14 -48.61 -39.74 -7.17
N GLU A 15 -49.28 -38.77 -7.81
CA GLU A 15 -49.04 -37.34 -7.60
C GLU A 15 -49.53 -36.89 -6.21
N ARG A 16 -50.73 -37.32 -5.78
CA ARG A 16 -51.24 -37.01 -4.42
C ARG A 16 -50.42 -37.66 -3.28
N ALA A 17 -49.88 -38.86 -3.52
CA ALA A 17 -49.01 -39.52 -2.54
C ALA A 17 -47.65 -38.80 -2.40
N ALA A 18 -47.13 -38.21 -3.48
CA ALA A 18 -45.90 -37.41 -3.44
C ALA A 18 -46.12 -36.05 -2.73
N ASP A 19 -47.28 -35.43 -2.95
CA ASP A 19 -47.63 -34.12 -2.35
C ASP A 19 -47.78 -34.21 -0.82
N SER A 20 -48.48 -35.23 -0.30
CA SER A 20 -48.60 -35.44 1.16
C SER A 20 -47.25 -35.68 1.84
N LYS A 21 -46.32 -36.38 1.17
CA LYS A 21 -44.97 -36.64 1.68
C LYS A 21 -44.08 -35.39 1.67
N GLN A 22 -44.41 -34.38 0.85
CA GLN A 22 -43.69 -33.11 0.75
C GLN A 22 -44.14 -32.14 1.85
N GLU A 23 -45.45 -32.07 2.16
CA GLU A 23 -45.99 -31.26 3.26
C GLU A 23 -45.47 -31.70 4.64
N ASP A 24 -45.39 -33.02 4.91
CA ASP A 24 -44.91 -33.54 6.19
C ASP A 24 -43.41 -33.27 6.45
N ARG A 25 -42.60 -33.20 5.38
CA ARG A 25 -41.16 -32.83 5.50
C ARG A 25 -40.97 -31.35 5.81
N GLY A 26 -41.82 -30.49 5.22
CA GLY A 26 -41.75 -29.04 5.42
C GLY A 26 -42.10 -28.60 6.85
N LEU A 27 -42.98 -29.31 7.55
CA LEU A 27 -43.32 -29.02 8.94
C LEU A 27 -42.21 -29.45 9.92
N GLY A 28 -41.52 -30.55 9.65
CA GLY A 28 -40.42 -31.07 10.46
C GLY A 28 -39.16 -30.18 10.43
N GLU A 29 -38.81 -29.64 9.26
CA GLU A 29 -37.63 -28.77 9.11
C GLU A 29 -37.84 -27.37 9.72
N ARG A 30 -39.08 -26.86 9.70
CA ARG A 30 -39.42 -25.58 10.32
C ARG A 30 -39.39 -25.64 11.86
N ALA A 31 -39.83 -26.76 12.45
CA ALA A 31 -39.73 -26.98 13.89
C ALA A 31 -38.28 -27.13 14.40
N ALA A 32 -37.39 -27.72 13.59
CA ALA A 32 -35.97 -27.87 13.94
C ALA A 32 -35.16 -26.55 13.85
N ARG A 33 -35.61 -25.59 13.04
CA ARG A 33 -34.96 -24.28 12.89
C ARG A 33 -35.26 -23.35 14.07
N ASP A 34 -36.46 -23.44 14.63
CA ASP A 34 -36.93 -22.55 15.70
C ASP A 34 -36.28 -22.89 17.07
N GLU A 35 -35.96 -24.17 17.31
CA GLU A 35 -35.31 -24.60 18.56
C GLU A 35 -33.80 -24.27 18.61
N ARG A 36 -33.11 -24.17 17.45
CA ARG A 36 -31.68 -23.80 17.41
C ARG A 36 -31.41 -22.34 17.75
N HIS A 37 -32.36 -21.45 17.49
CA HIS A 37 -32.18 -20.02 17.80
C HIS A 37 -32.45 -19.67 19.26
N ARG A 38 -33.09 -20.55 20.04
CA ARG A 38 -33.45 -20.28 21.44
C ARG A 38 -32.43 -20.72 22.51
N ARG A 39 -31.32 -21.37 22.13
CA ARG A 39 -30.37 -21.95 23.13
C ARG A 39 -28.97 -21.32 23.20
N THR A 40 -28.75 -20.15 22.63
CA THR A 40 -27.49 -19.40 22.87
C THR A 40 -27.74 -17.90 22.98
N ALA A 41 -28.65 -17.51 23.87
CA ALA A 41 -28.57 -16.17 24.45
C ALA A 41 -27.40 -16.18 25.44
N VAL A 42 -26.19 -15.94 24.94
CA VAL A 42 -25.02 -15.70 25.79
C VAL A 42 -25.26 -14.37 26.51
N VAL A 43 -25.57 -14.45 27.80
CA VAL A 43 -25.67 -13.27 28.67
C VAL A 43 -24.27 -12.71 28.82
N THR A 44 -23.89 -11.77 27.96
CA THR A 44 -22.62 -11.05 28.08
C THR A 44 -22.73 -10.05 29.22
N PRO A 45 -21.92 -10.18 30.27
CA PRO A 45 -22.00 -9.29 31.42
C PRO A 45 -21.56 -7.87 31.02
N ARG A 46 -22.16 -6.82 31.61
CA ARG A 46 -22.00 -5.41 31.17
C ARG A 46 -20.55 -4.90 31.14
N TRP A 47 -19.62 -5.51 31.89
CA TRP A 47 -18.18 -5.22 31.82
C TRP A 47 -17.50 -5.79 30.56
N ALA A 48 -18.02 -6.88 30.00
CA ALA A 48 -17.57 -7.46 28.72
C ALA A 48 -17.98 -6.57 27.52
N MET A 49 -19.02 -5.74 27.67
CA MET A 49 -19.40 -4.76 26.64
C MET A 49 -18.31 -3.70 26.43
N GLY A 50 -17.61 -3.29 27.51
CA GLY A 50 -16.45 -2.39 27.43
C GLY A 50 -15.21 -3.10 26.87
N GLY A 51 -14.99 -4.37 27.24
CA GLY A 51 -13.90 -5.19 26.72
C GLY A 51 -13.99 -5.45 25.20
N ALA A 52 -15.19 -5.60 24.66
CA ALA A 52 -15.40 -5.83 23.23
C ALA A 52 -14.97 -4.63 22.36
N ILE A 53 -15.18 -3.40 22.84
CA ILE A 53 -14.76 -2.17 22.13
C ILE A 53 -13.23 -2.00 22.19
N ALA A 54 -12.63 -2.27 23.35
CA ALA A 54 -11.17 -2.23 23.48
C ALA A 54 -10.49 -3.31 22.62
N ALA A 55 -11.06 -4.52 22.57
CA ALA A 55 -10.53 -5.61 21.76
C ALA A 55 -10.64 -5.34 20.26
N SER A 56 -11.72 -4.72 19.77
CA SER A 56 -11.86 -4.36 18.36
C SER A 56 -10.89 -3.25 17.94
N LEU A 57 -10.65 -2.25 18.81
CA LEU A 57 -9.64 -1.22 18.57
C LEU A 57 -8.22 -1.80 18.58
N ALA A 58 -7.89 -2.64 19.57
CA ALA A 58 -6.59 -3.30 19.64
C ALA A 58 -6.34 -4.19 18.42
N THR A 59 -7.35 -4.96 17.99
CA THR A 59 -7.28 -5.79 16.78
C THR A 59 -7.11 -4.92 15.54
N GLY A 60 -7.86 -3.81 15.44
CA GLY A 60 -7.73 -2.84 14.36
C GLY A 60 -6.36 -2.16 14.30
N LEU A 61 -5.77 -1.81 15.45
CA LEU A 61 -4.43 -1.20 15.53
C LEU A 61 -3.32 -2.20 15.21
N VAL A 62 -3.45 -3.44 15.66
CA VAL A 62 -2.47 -4.51 15.35
C VAL A 62 -2.51 -4.88 13.88
N ILE A 63 -3.70 -5.10 13.32
CA ILE A 63 -3.85 -5.42 11.89
C ILE A 63 -3.51 -4.20 11.03
N GLY A 64 -4.00 -3.02 11.41
CA GLY A 64 -3.77 -1.77 10.69
C GLY A 64 -2.30 -1.33 10.70
N GLY A 65 -1.59 -1.53 11.82
CA GLY A 65 -0.16 -1.23 11.92
C GLY A 65 0.74 -2.19 11.16
N GLN A 66 0.23 -3.35 10.75
CA GLN A 66 0.94 -4.31 9.89
C GLN A 66 0.71 -4.07 8.40
N LEU A 67 -0.27 -3.23 8.03
CA LEU A 67 -0.47 -2.88 6.63
C LEU A 67 0.69 -2.01 6.14
N PRO A 68 1.24 -2.27 4.93
CA PRO A 68 2.23 -1.40 4.32
C PRO A 68 1.64 0.00 4.18
N SER A 69 2.19 0.96 4.93
CA SER A 69 1.87 2.35 4.71
C SER A 69 2.50 2.78 3.38
N ASP A 70 1.67 3.14 2.38
CA ASP A 70 2.12 3.73 1.12
C ASP A 70 2.67 5.17 1.27
N ALA A 71 2.90 5.60 2.52
CA ALA A 71 3.55 6.86 2.81
C ALA A 71 4.95 6.88 2.17
N PRO A 72 5.27 7.88 1.33
CA PRO A 72 6.56 7.96 0.65
C PRO A 72 7.71 8.28 1.61
N VAL A 73 7.40 8.73 2.83
CA VAL A 73 8.36 9.12 3.87
C VAL A 73 7.89 8.60 5.22
N ARG A 74 8.83 8.16 6.05
CA ARG A 74 8.61 7.79 7.45
C ARG A 74 9.67 8.44 8.35
N SER A 75 9.35 8.61 9.63
CA SER A 75 10.33 9.04 10.61
C SER A 75 11.02 7.82 11.24
N VAL A 76 12.35 7.79 11.22
CA VAL A 76 13.17 6.81 11.92
C VAL A 76 14.15 7.58 12.80
N ARG A 77 14.03 7.43 14.12
CA ARG A 77 14.88 8.12 15.12
C ARG A 77 14.95 9.65 14.92
N GLY A 78 13.82 10.26 14.53
CA GLY A 78 13.74 11.71 14.29
C GLY A 78 14.26 12.17 12.92
N GLN A 79 14.80 11.26 12.09
CA GLN A 79 15.18 11.54 10.72
C GLN A 79 14.08 11.11 9.74
N LEU A 80 13.82 11.93 8.72
CA LEU A 80 12.93 11.55 7.63
C LEU A 80 13.68 10.65 6.66
N VAL A 81 13.16 9.45 6.43
CA VAL A 81 13.70 8.49 5.46
C VAL A 81 12.63 8.11 4.45
N ALA A 82 13.04 7.89 3.20
CA ALA A 82 12.14 7.44 2.16
C ALA A 82 11.59 6.05 2.49
N SER A 83 10.37 5.79 2.04
CA SER A 83 9.69 4.50 2.17
C SER A 83 8.83 4.18 0.96
N GLY A 84 8.41 2.92 0.86
CA GLY A 84 7.50 2.46 -0.18
C GLY A 84 8.01 2.78 -1.60
N ALA A 85 7.15 3.40 -2.41
CA ALA A 85 7.47 3.74 -3.80
C ALA A 85 8.63 4.73 -3.94
N LEU A 86 8.83 5.65 -2.99
CA LEU A 86 9.94 6.62 -3.05
C LEU A 86 11.29 5.92 -2.82
N ASP A 87 11.39 5.05 -1.81
CA ASP A 87 12.60 4.28 -1.56
C ASP A 87 12.94 3.36 -2.74
N ALA A 88 11.92 2.70 -3.30
CA ALA A 88 12.09 1.84 -4.48
C ALA A 88 12.61 2.62 -5.70
N ALA A 89 12.04 3.81 -5.97
CA ALA A 89 12.49 4.66 -7.07
C ALA A 89 13.92 5.18 -6.84
N LEU A 90 14.21 5.70 -5.66
CA LEU A 90 15.56 6.16 -5.28
C LEU A 90 16.59 5.03 -5.34
N THR A 91 16.19 3.78 -5.12
CA THR A 91 17.11 2.64 -5.16
C THR A 91 17.31 2.06 -6.56
N THR A 92 16.28 2.03 -7.41
CA THR A 92 16.33 1.19 -8.63
C THR A 92 16.08 1.94 -9.93
N GLN A 93 15.43 3.11 -9.89
CA GLN A 93 15.06 3.83 -11.09
C GLN A 93 16.25 4.66 -11.60
N PRO A 94 16.71 4.49 -12.85
CA PRO A 94 17.71 5.37 -13.43
C PRO A 94 17.11 6.76 -13.74
N THR A 95 17.97 7.77 -13.81
CA THR A 95 17.61 9.15 -14.21
C THR A 95 17.01 9.23 -15.62
N SER A 96 17.43 8.33 -16.50
CA SER A 96 16.94 8.22 -17.88
C SER A 96 15.61 7.46 -18.03
N ALA A 97 15.01 7.01 -16.92
CA ALA A 97 13.75 6.27 -16.98
C ALA A 97 12.62 7.13 -17.60
N PRO A 98 11.82 6.56 -18.53
CA PRO A 98 10.67 7.26 -19.11
C PRO A 98 9.70 7.76 -18.03
N GLU A 99 9.18 8.98 -18.23
CA GLU A 99 8.30 9.66 -17.28
C GLU A 99 6.85 9.15 -17.32
N ASP A 100 6.45 8.46 -18.39
CA ASP A 100 5.08 8.06 -18.60
C ASP A 100 4.69 6.93 -17.62
N ARG A 101 4.02 7.35 -16.53
CA ARG A 101 3.34 6.54 -15.49
C ARG A 101 4.11 6.29 -14.19
N ARG A 102 5.20 7.00 -13.89
CA ARG A 102 5.90 6.84 -12.60
C ARG A 102 5.52 7.94 -11.60
N PRO A 103 5.13 7.60 -10.35
CA PRO A 103 4.79 8.60 -9.32
C PRO A 103 6.00 9.37 -8.79
N VAL A 104 7.22 8.92 -9.13
CA VAL A 104 8.49 9.53 -8.74
C VAL A 104 9.38 9.64 -9.98
N LYS A 105 9.90 10.84 -10.23
CA LYS A 105 10.92 11.12 -11.23
C LYS A 105 12.26 11.36 -10.53
N ILE A 106 13.31 10.68 -11.00
CA ILE A 106 14.68 10.93 -10.53
C ILE A 106 15.32 11.93 -11.49
N LEU A 107 15.81 13.04 -10.95
CA LEU A 107 16.34 14.17 -11.72
C LEU A 107 17.84 14.05 -11.96
N LEU A 108 18.59 13.59 -10.94
CA LEU A 108 20.04 13.42 -10.99
C LEU A 108 20.52 12.50 -9.86
N SER A 109 21.73 11.97 -10.04
CA SER A 109 22.49 11.23 -9.04
C SER A 109 23.88 11.84 -8.92
N PHE A 110 24.40 12.03 -7.70
CA PHE A 110 25.72 12.62 -7.44
C PHE A 110 26.31 12.08 -6.13
N LYS A 111 27.61 12.29 -5.90
CA LYS A 111 28.23 12.09 -4.58
C LYS A 111 28.35 13.43 -3.87
N ASP A 112 27.93 13.51 -2.61
CA ASP A 112 28.16 14.71 -1.80
C ASP A 112 29.64 14.87 -1.42
N ASN A 113 30.00 16.00 -0.80
CA ASN A 113 31.35 16.27 -0.30
C ASN A 113 31.86 15.21 0.71
N GLY A 114 30.95 14.48 1.39
CA GLY A 114 31.27 13.37 2.27
C GLY A 114 31.44 12.02 1.55
N GLY A 115 31.19 11.98 0.24
CA GLY A 115 31.26 10.76 -0.58
C GLY A 115 29.98 9.93 -0.62
N ARG A 116 28.91 10.37 0.08
CA ARG A 116 27.62 9.66 0.10
C ARG A 116 26.90 9.85 -1.22
N TYR A 117 26.26 8.79 -1.71
CA TYR A 117 25.37 8.91 -2.85
C TYR A 117 24.12 9.73 -2.48
N CYS A 118 23.83 10.76 -3.26
CA CYS A 118 22.63 11.58 -3.15
C CYS A 118 21.88 11.59 -4.48
N ARG A 119 20.55 11.63 -4.41
CA ARG A 119 19.67 11.66 -5.58
C ARG A 119 18.61 12.73 -5.42
N GLY A 120 18.45 13.55 -6.46
CA GLY A 120 17.36 14.52 -6.54
C GLY A 120 16.12 13.88 -7.14
N PHE A 121 14.96 14.12 -6.54
CA PHE A 121 13.69 13.52 -6.96
C PHE A 121 12.57 14.56 -7.02
N ALA A 122 11.58 14.28 -7.85
CA ALA A 122 10.30 14.97 -7.88
C ALA A 122 9.17 13.94 -7.78
N SER A 123 8.20 14.19 -6.90
CA SER A 123 6.97 13.42 -6.75
C SER A 123 5.83 14.40 -6.52
N GLY A 124 4.60 14.06 -6.96
CA GLY A 124 3.49 15.01 -7.17
C GLY A 124 3.41 16.22 -6.21
N THR A 125 3.46 15.98 -4.89
CA THR A 125 3.38 17.02 -3.85
C THR A 125 4.70 17.37 -3.18
N THR A 126 5.78 16.62 -3.43
CA THR A 126 7.08 16.81 -2.76
C THR A 126 8.23 16.48 -3.70
N SER A 127 9.18 17.41 -3.79
CA SER A 127 10.44 17.22 -4.48
C SER A 127 11.59 17.43 -3.50
N GLY A 128 12.76 16.85 -3.74
CA GLY A 128 13.83 16.92 -2.76
C GLY A 128 15.13 16.27 -3.17
N ILE A 129 16.09 16.29 -2.25
CA ILE A 129 17.35 15.55 -2.31
C ILE A 129 17.35 14.54 -1.17
N ALA A 130 17.59 13.28 -1.49
CA ALA A 130 17.80 12.21 -0.52
C ALA A 130 19.21 11.65 -0.65
N CYS A 131 19.88 11.42 0.48
CA CYS A 131 21.23 10.87 0.53
C CYS A 131 21.23 9.51 1.22
N ARG A 132 22.06 8.60 0.73
CA ARG A 132 22.24 7.27 1.30
C ARG A 132 22.87 7.39 2.69
N THR A 133 22.24 6.84 3.70
CA THR A 133 22.71 6.85 5.09
C THR A 133 22.21 5.58 5.77
N ASP A 134 23.12 4.79 6.35
CA ASP A 134 22.80 3.55 7.08
C ASP A 134 21.86 2.59 6.31
N GLY A 135 22.10 2.44 5.00
CA GLY A 135 21.30 1.56 4.13
C GLY A 135 19.90 2.09 3.76
N SER A 136 19.56 3.30 4.20
CA SER A 136 18.30 3.99 3.89
C SER A 136 18.54 5.28 3.10
N TRP A 137 17.50 5.81 2.45
CA TRP A 137 17.55 7.13 1.82
C TRP A 137 17.03 8.19 2.79
N ALA A 138 17.93 8.93 3.43
CA ALA A 138 17.57 10.02 4.31
C ALA A 138 17.27 11.30 3.51
N LEU A 139 16.15 11.95 3.79
CA LEU A 139 15.77 13.20 3.13
C LEU A 139 16.62 14.33 3.72
N PHE A 140 17.36 15.03 2.86
CA PHE A 140 18.27 16.09 3.26
C PHE A 140 17.68 17.49 3.06
N ARG A 141 17.04 17.71 1.90
CA ARG A 141 16.28 18.92 1.59
C ARG A 141 15.01 18.55 0.85
N THR A 142 13.91 19.23 1.16
CA THR A 142 12.63 19.04 0.49
C THR A 142 11.99 20.38 0.19
N TRP A 143 11.30 20.43 -0.93
CA TRP A 143 10.46 21.54 -1.35
C TRP A 143 9.05 21.03 -1.55
N ALA A 144 8.08 21.81 -1.11
CA ALA A 144 6.69 21.58 -1.45
C ALA A 144 6.52 21.81 -2.96
N SER A 145 5.89 20.85 -3.64
CA SER A 145 5.39 21.05 -4.99
C SER A 145 3.95 21.51 -4.87
N SER A 146 3.66 22.75 -5.24
CA SER A 146 2.30 23.29 -5.16
C SER A 146 1.40 22.57 -6.17
N LEU A 147 0.43 21.81 -5.68
CA LEU A 147 -0.82 21.58 -6.42
C LEU A 147 -1.58 22.91 -6.33
N ALA A 148 -1.82 23.54 -7.47
CA ALA A 148 -2.33 24.90 -7.54
C ALA A 148 -3.66 25.09 -6.78
N GLU A 149 -3.60 25.61 -5.55
CA GLU A 149 -4.68 26.36 -4.90
C GLU A 149 -4.06 27.56 -4.17
N GLY A 150 -4.26 28.76 -4.70
CA GLY A 150 -3.92 30.01 -4.03
C GLY A 150 -2.53 30.61 -4.35
N GLY A 151 -2.47 31.39 -5.44
CA GLY A 151 -1.78 32.69 -5.41
C GLY A 151 -0.26 32.78 -5.47
N GLU A 152 0.51 31.70 -5.34
CA GLU A 152 1.97 31.75 -5.55
C GLU A 152 2.39 30.65 -6.52
N TYR A 153 2.39 31.00 -7.81
CA TYR A 153 2.70 30.10 -8.91
C TYR A 153 4.21 29.79 -8.91
N ARG A 154 4.69 28.94 -8.01
CA ARG A 154 6.03 28.37 -8.15
C ARG A 154 5.95 27.29 -9.23
N GLN A 155 6.34 27.66 -10.46
CA GLN A 155 6.33 26.76 -11.61
C GLN A 155 7.06 25.46 -11.25
N ALA A 156 6.53 24.29 -11.65
CA ALA A 156 7.18 22.99 -11.38
C ALA A 156 8.65 22.92 -11.83
N GLY A 157 9.06 23.75 -12.79
CA GLY A 157 10.45 23.94 -13.20
C GLY A 157 11.35 24.60 -12.13
N SER A 158 10.81 25.47 -11.28
CA SER A 158 11.55 26.14 -10.20
C SER A 158 12.05 25.17 -9.14
N ALA A 159 11.22 24.21 -8.72
CA ALA A 159 11.64 23.18 -7.76
C ALA A 159 12.74 22.28 -8.33
N SER A 160 12.70 22.00 -9.64
CA SER A 160 13.75 21.26 -10.31
C SER A 160 15.05 22.06 -10.38
N ALA A 161 14.97 23.37 -10.67
CA ALA A 161 16.11 24.27 -10.65
C ALA A 161 16.72 24.42 -9.23
N ASP A 162 15.88 24.55 -8.21
CA ASP A 162 16.30 24.59 -6.80
C ASP A 162 17.04 23.31 -6.39
N ILE A 163 16.57 22.15 -6.85
CA ILE A 163 17.24 20.87 -6.63
C ILE A 163 18.59 20.82 -7.32
N MET A 164 18.68 21.25 -8.59
CA MET A 164 19.94 21.27 -9.33
C MET A 164 20.96 22.20 -8.67
N ALA A 165 20.54 23.39 -8.24
CA ALA A 165 21.41 24.34 -7.55
C ALA A 165 21.89 23.78 -6.20
N ALA A 166 20.97 23.25 -5.38
CA ALA A 166 21.34 22.65 -4.11
C ALA A 166 22.26 21.43 -4.26
N ALA A 167 22.09 20.65 -5.33
CA ALA A 167 23.00 19.55 -5.63
C ALA A 167 24.40 20.04 -6.02
N GLN A 168 24.50 21.08 -6.85
CA GLN A 168 25.78 21.69 -7.21
C GLN A 168 26.56 22.18 -5.99
N ASP A 169 25.89 22.79 -5.01
CA ASP A 169 26.51 23.25 -3.76
C ASP A 169 27.01 22.09 -2.89
N MET A 170 26.35 20.93 -2.96
CA MET A 170 26.64 19.77 -2.11
C MET A 170 27.62 18.78 -2.75
N ALA A 171 27.70 18.77 -4.08
CA ALA A 171 28.38 17.73 -4.83
C ALA A 171 29.90 17.88 -4.78
N ARG A 172 30.58 16.73 -4.62
CA ARG A 172 32.05 16.65 -4.70
C ARG A 172 32.54 16.73 -6.15
N SER A 173 31.73 16.26 -7.07
CA SER A 173 32.02 16.13 -8.50
C SER A 173 30.77 16.45 -9.30
N GLU A 174 30.90 16.39 -10.62
CA GLU A 174 29.74 16.39 -11.52
C GLU A 174 28.77 15.24 -11.17
N ALA A 175 27.53 15.36 -11.65
CA ALA A 175 26.54 14.31 -11.55
C ALA A 175 27.05 13.02 -12.22
N LEU A 176 26.65 11.88 -11.67
CA LEU A 176 27.00 10.57 -12.21
C LEU A 176 26.51 10.46 -13.65
N ASP A 177 27.36 9.93 -14.51
CA ASP A 177 26.93 9.51 -15.84
C ASP A 177 26.04 8.25 -15.76
N SER A 178 25.46 7.86 -16.90
CA SER A 178 24.57 6.69 -16.98
C SER A 178 25.25 5.38 -16.57
N LYS A 179 26.55 5.22 -16.86
CA LYS A 179 27.31 4.01 -16.53
C LYS A 179 27.64 3.96 -15.04
N GLU A 180 28.07 5.08 -14.47
CA GLU A 180 28.33 5.23 -13.04
C GLU A 180 27.05 5.02 -12.22
N GLU A 181 25.94 5.60 -12.66
CA GLU A 181 24.63 5.41 -12.04
C GLU A 181 24.19 3.95 -12.09
N GLN A 182 24.30 3.31 -13.26
CA GLN A 182 23.93 1.90 -13.40
C GLN A 182 24.79 1.00 -12.51
N ALA A 183 26.09 1.28 -12.40
CA ALA A 183 26.98 0.57 -11.48
C ALA A 183 26.53 0.76 -10.02
N ALA A 184 26.21 1.99 -9.62
CA ALA A 184 25.71 2.29 -8.27
C ALA A 184 24.38 1.57 -7.96
N ILE A 185 23.45 1.51 -8.92
CA ILE A 185 22.19 0.76 -8.78
C ILE A 185 22.46 -0.74 -8.57
N LEU A 186 23.37 -1.33 -9.36
CA LEU A 186 23.71 -2.76 -9.29
C LEU A 186 24.28 -3.14 -7.91
N VAL A 187 25.10 -2.28 -7.32
CA VAL A 187 25.66 -2.47 -5.97
C VAL A 187 24.77 -1.90 -4.87
N ARG A 188 23.54 -1.47 -5.20
CA ARG A 188 22.55 -0.91 -4.26
C ARG A 188 23.07 0.28 -3.46
N TRP A 189 23.86 1.13 -4.10
CA TRP A 189 24.36 2.39 -3.56
C TRP A 189 25.18 2.20 -2.28
N THR A 190 25.84 1.04 -2.12
CA THR A 190 26.89 0.90 -1.11
C THR A 190 27.98 1.89 -1.47
N GLU A 191 28.43 2.69 -0.51
CA GLU A 191 29.61 3.53 -0.69
C GLU A 191 30.76 2.66 -1.22
N ASP A 192 31.63 3.24 -2.05
CA ASP A 192 32.95 2.67 -2.22
C ASP A 192 33.56 2.68 -0.82
N VAL A 193 33.49 1.54 -0.13
CA VAL A 193 34.28 1.30 1.07
C VAL A 193 35.73 1.38 0.60
N ALA A 194 36.29 2.58 0.69
CA ALA A 194 37.71 2.74 0.80
C ALA A 194 38.09 1.89 2.02
N PHE A 195 38.55 0.66 1.75
CA PHE A 195 39.36 -0.08 2.68
C PHE A 195 40.51 0.86 3.03
N ASN A 196 40.37 1.57 4.14
CA ASN A 196 41.51 2.22 4.77
C ASN A 196 42.51 1.10 5.08
N GLY A 197 43.72 1.27 4.56
CA GLY A 197 44.84 0.34 4.72
C GLY A 197 45.24 0.12 6.17
#